data_AF-A0A944XJT1-F1
#
_entry.id   AF-A0A944XJT1-F1
#
_cell.length_a   1.000
_cell.length_b   1.000
_cell.length_c   1.000
_cell.angle_alpha   90.00
_cell.angle_beta   90.00
_cell.angle_gamma   90.00
#
_symmetry.space_group_name_H-M   'P 1'
#
loop_
_entity.id
_entity.type
_entity.pdbx_description
1 polymer ?
#
loop_
_entity_poly.entity_id
_entity_poly.type
_entity_poly.pdbx_seq_one_letter_code
_entity_poly.pdbx_strand_id
1 'polypeptide(L)'
;MCLSDDRPVDPQDALDKMRRKHGFKPDGAPRGKHRPGRWSSNMLAACRAGEETPLPASLVAELRENNGHPRNLPLYEYVQRRLAEHGISFSWKVTYPPNPNKPGETHKAVQFYGQPSIGKQELTLLDMVLAPVELLDQFQQTKELPGVPVGQTAAGFPAKVALMSATGIGYKGFPDVSWRPGYEPFQLDAGLQRRLTQFGDAVFLLSDVVAHLLQTGDPEVTRFLGWRVPASIPRLVEPGSLDMFRPDIVLLDDGRFVITEIETAPAGHGFLHAMERGYGNTEQMAGVFCEYLDGRDFVIFATHEWAEYVYDLAVWCKALRRYGVNAKVVFDTPLETVARTAREWKMPTQTPEHLLGIWRTDVLAALEEKGLLEVVEGAREFSSSLGSTVVFRFGYFDNFGLTGLDVMRRWQKNGATFVNPVQFHLESKVLMAALSVASVRRLLRERGGSATLDVLDDCIAQTWLLDESIASDVIDDRLHRLVKAAAYTEQNESWGARSLAVGSQHTDGQWERVVDARLALHYPTVAQHVIASRKFTVPYVDEANVVRVMREARVRWTPYLVRINGRCRELGSLLTFRRGSLKVHGATDAVETLGVYGKESSA
;
A
#
# COMPACT_ATOMS: atom_id res chain seq x y z
N MET A 1 -9.71 -31.54 -10.29
CA MET A 1 -9.50 -32.11 -8.95
C MET A 1 -10.39 -31.37 -7.98
N CYS A 2 -11.49 -32.01 -7.57
CA CYS A 2 -12.30 -31.57 -6.44
C CYS A 2 -11.40 -31.49 -5.20
N LEU A 3 -11.54 -30.44 -4.39
CA LEU A 3 -11.15 -30.56 -2.99
C LEU A 3 -12.22 -31.43 -2.33
N SER A 4 -12.05 -32.74 -2.44
CA SER A 4 -12.64 -33.74 -1.55
C SER A 4 -11.56 -34.19 -0.57
N ASP A 5 -10.92 -33.24 0.09
CA ASP A 5 -10.26 -33.47 1.37
C ASP A 5 -11.07 -32.68 2.40
N ASP A 6 -12.33 -33.10 2.58
CA ASP A 6 -13.27 -32.64 3.63
C ASP A 6 -12.83 -33.16 5.00
N ARG A 7 -11.56 -32.94 5.34
CA ARG A 7 -11.20 -32.81 6.74
C ARG A 7 -11.46 -31.36 7.08
N PRO A 8 -12.30 -31.06 8.09
CA PRO A 8 -12.45 -29.69 8.55
C PRO A 8 -11.04 -29.20 8.90
N VAL A 9 -10.52 -28.28 8.09
CA VAL A 9 -9.28 -27.60 8.40
C VAL A 9 -9.56 -26.90 9.71
N ASP A 10 -8.80 -27.23 10.74
CA ASP A 10 -8.89 -26.56 12.02
C ASP A 10 -8.83 -25.04 11.73
N PRO A 11 -9.86 -24.25 12.09
CA PRO A 11 -9.85 -22.81 11.87
C PRO A 11 -8.56 -22.14 12.38
N GLN A 12 -7.94 -22.74 13.40
CA GLN A 12 -6.66 -22.29 13.93
C GLN A 12 -5.48 -22.54 12.97
N ASP A 13 -5.40 -23.71 12.33
CA ASP A 13 -4.36 -23.99 11.34
C ASP A 13 -4.50 -23.10 10.11
N ALA A 14 -5.74 -22.81 9.68
CA ALA A 14 -6.02 -21.86 8.61
C ALA A 14 -5.52 -20.44 8.96
N LEU A 15 -5.81 -19.97 10.19
CA LEU A 15 -5.35 -18.68 10.71
C LEU A 15 -3.82 -18.61 10.81
N ASP A 16 -3.17 -19.66 11.31
CA ASP A 16 -1.71 -19.71 11.45
C ASP A 16 -1.02 -19.82 10.09
N LYS A 17 -1.57 -20.57 9.13
CA LYS A 17 -1.10 -20.60 7.74
C LYS A 17 -1.18 -19.20 7.12
N MET A 18 -2.28 -18.48 7.33
CA MET A 18 -2.43 -17.10 6.86
C MET A 18 -1.42 -16.15 7.53
N ARG A 19 -1.18 -16.27 8.84
CA ARG A 19 -0.19 -15.45 9.55
C ARG A 19 1.24 -15.70 9.02
N ARG A 20 1.61 -16.96 8.80
CA ARG A 20 2.90 -17.33 8.18
C ARG A 20 3.03 -16.77 6.76
N LYS A 21 1.94 -16.84 5.97
CA LYS A 21 1.89 -16.23 4.63
C LYS A 21 2.26 -14.75 4.69
N HIS A 22 1.78 -14.01 5.68
CA HIS A 22 2.03 -12.57 5.86
C HIS A 22 3.27 -12.22 6.71
N GLY A 23 4.19 -13.18 6.91
CA GLY A 23 5.50 -12.95 7.51
C GLY A 23 5.56 -13.03 9.02
N PHE A 24 4.47 -13.45 9.70
CA PHE A 24 4.50 -13.65 11.14
C PHE A 24 5.04 -15.02 11.52
N LYS A 25 5.86 -15.05 12.57
CA LYS A 25 6.37 -16.30 13.13
C LYS A 25 5.29 -16.98 13.97
N PRO A 26 5.34 -18.32 14.12
CA PRO A 26 4.50 -19.01 15.09
C PRO A 26 5.01 -18.67 16.50
N ASP A 27 4.48 -17.60 17.08
CA ASP A 27 4.69 -17.33 18.49
C ASP A 27 3.92 -18.42 19.24
N GLY A 28 4.61 -19.31 19.97
CA GLY A 28 4.03 -20.43 20.73
C GLY A 28 3.09 -20.03 21.88
N ALA A 29 2.48 -18.84 21.82
CA ALA A 29 1.44 -18.39 22.72
C ALA A 29 0.11 -19.11 22.41
N PRO A 30 -0.63 -19.61 23.41
CA PRO A 30 -1.95 -20.20 23.24
C PRO A 30 -2.94 -19.16 22.72
N ARG A 31 -3.76 -19.56 21.75
CA ARG A 31 -4.71 -18.68 21.06
C ARG A 31 -6.10 -19.30 21.16
N GLY A 32 -6.84 -18.94 22.21
CA GLY A 32 -8.23 -19.34 22.40
C GLY A 32 -9.20 -18.47 21.57
N LYS A 33 -10.40 -19.00 21.28
CA LYS A 33 -11.48 -18.33 20.56
C LYS A 33 -12.22 -17.30 21.43
N HIS A 34 -11.58 -16.20 21.86
CA HIS A 34 -12.24 -15.26 22.78
C HIS A 34 -12.02 -13.78 22.44
N ARG A 35 -13.09 -13.00 22.68
CA ARG A 35 -13.24 -11.59 22.34
C ARG A 35 -12.31 -10.68 23.16
N PRO A 36 -11.44 -9.85 22.54
CA PRO A 36 -10.51 -8.96 23.25
C PRO A 36 -11.15 -7.80 24.03
N GLY A 37 -12.49 -7.65 24.04
CA GLY A 37 -13.14 -6.51 24.68
C GLY A 37 -13.25 -6.66 26.21
N ARG A 38 -12.48 -5.86 26.98
CA ARG A 38 -12.54 -5.61 28.45
C ARG A 38 -11.58 -6.39 29.36
N TRP A 39 -10.25 -6.21 29.23
CA TRP A 39 -9.30 -7.08 29.94
C TRP A 39 -8.09 -6.34 30.54
N SER A 40 -8.19 -5.95 31.82
CA SER A 40 -7.00 -5.81 32.69
C SER A 40 -7.29 -6.18 34.15
N SER A 41 -8.41 -5.74 34.73
CA SER A 41 -8.90 -6.23 36.04
C SER A 41 -9.59 -7.60 35.93
N ASN A 42 -10.36 -7.80 34.86
CA ASN A 42 -11.11 -9.04 34.63
C ASN A 42 -10.21 -10.20 34.20
N MET A 43 -9.05 -9.93 33.59
CA MET A 43 -8.13 -10.99 33.15
C MET A 43 -7.50 -11.75 34.32
N LEU A 44 -7.04 -11.03 35.34
CA LEU A 44 -6.57 -11.68 36.56
C LEU A 44 -7.69 -12.46 37.25
N ALA A 45 -8.92 -11.91 37.24
CA ALA A 45 -10.08 -12.59 37.80
C ALA A 45 -10.42 -13.87 37.01
N ALA A 46 -10.42 -13.81 35.68
CA ALA A 46 -10.64 -14.94 34.77
C ALA A 46 -9.54 -16.00 34.91
N CYS A 47 -8.25 -15.59 34.89
CA CYS A 47 -7.12 -16.46 35.17
C CYS A 47 -7.34 -17.18 36.51
N ARG A 48 -7.69 -16.45 37.58
CA ARG A 48 -7.92 -17.02 38.92
C ARG A 48 -9.18 -17.87 39.03
N ALA A 49 -10.21 -17.57 38.26
CA ALA A 49 -11.48 -18.29 38.21
C ALA A 49 -11.41 -19.60 37.41
N GLY A 50 -10.25 -19.91 36.80
CA GLY A 50 -10.12 -21.12 36.00
C GLY A 50 -10.55 -20.93 34.54
N GLU A 51 -10.96 -19.73 34.16
CA GLU A 51 -11.46 -19.43 32.82
C GLU A 51 -10.33 -19.50 31.79
N GLU A 52 -10.69 -19.81 30.54
CA GLU A 52 -9.75 -19.80 29.42
C GLU A 52 -9.25 -18.38 29.14
N THR A 53 -7.94 -18.23 28.88
CA THR A 53 -7.32 -16.93 28.61
C THR A 53 -6.37 -17.03 27.41
N PRO A 54 -6.08 -15.92 26.71
CA PRO A 54 -5.15 -15.90 25.57
C PRO A 54 -3.67 -15.92 26.00
N LEU A 55 -3.37 -16.17 27.28
CA LEU A 55 -2.01 -16.17 27.82
C LEU A 55 -1.40 -17.58 27.76
N PRO A 56 -0.06 -17.70 27.66
CA PRO A 56 0.66 -18.95 27.89
C PRO A 56 0.20 -19.69 29.14
N ALA A 57 -0.08 -20.99 29.03
CA ALA A 57 -0.56 -21.79 30.16
C ALA A 57 0.40 -21.73 31.36
N SER A 58 1.71 -21.69 31.10
CA SER A 58 2.74 -21.45 32.13
C SER A 58 2.56 -20.09 32.81
N LEU A 59 2.35 -19.03 32.04
CA LEU A 59 2.11 -17.68 32.57
C LEU A 59 0.80 -17.62 33.37
N VAL A 60 -0.25 -18.31 32.94
CA VAL A 60 -1.52 -18.40 33.68
C VAL A 60 -1.31 -19.07 35.03
N ALA A 61 -0.53 -20.17 35.07
CA ALA A 61 -0.19 -20.85 36.33
C ALA A 61 0.58 -19.92 37.27
N GLU A 62 1.61 -19.22 36.78
CA GLU A 62 2.38 -18.25 37.56
C GLU A 62 1.49 -17.11 38.10
N LEU A 63 0.56 -16.60 37.29
CA LEU A 63 -0.39 -15.55 37.70
C LEU A 63 -1.41 -16.02 38.76
N ARG A 64 -1.81 -17.30 38.73
CA ARG A 64 -2.68 -17.91 39.74
C ARG A 64 -1.97 -18.04 41.08
N GLU A 65 -0.72 -18.47 41.05
CA GLU A 65 0.09 -18.72 42.25
C GLU A 65 0.67 -17.43 42.85
N ASN A 66 0.76 -16.34 42.06
CA ASN A 66 1.28 -15.08 42.55
C ASN A 66 0.32 -14.38 43.55
N ASN A 67 0.67 -14.52 44.83
CA ASN A 67 0.08 -13.77 45.94
C ASN A 67 0.86 -12.48 46.27
N GLY A 68 1.96 -12.21 45.58
CA GLY A 68 2.83 -11.05 45.78
C GLY A 68 2.31 -9.75 45.16
N HIS A 69 2.98 -8.63 45.49
CA HIS A 69 2.74 -7.33 44.88
C HIS A 69 3.95 -6.91 44.02
N PRO A 70 3.73 -6.43 42.78
CA PRO A 70 2.43 -6.24 42.13
C PRO A 70 1.81 -7.58 41.71
N ARG A 71 0.46 -7.65 41.69
CA ARG A 71 -0.26 -8.89 41.30
C ARG A 71 0.04 -9.34 39.86
N ASN A 72 0.45 -8.39 39.01
CA ASN A 72 0.87 -8.61 37.63
C ASN A 72 2.37 -8.92 37.49
N LEU A 73 3.09 -9.22 38.57
CA LEU A 73 4.54 -9.45 38.53
C LEU A 73 4.96 -10.48 37.44
N PRO A 74 4.36 -11.69 37.36
CA PRO A 74 4.69 -12.65 36.31
C PRO A 74 4.49 -12.10 34.89
N LEU A 75 3.48 -11.24 34.71
CA LEU A 75 3.18 -10.62 33.42
C LEU A 75 4.27 -9.62 33.02
N TYR A 76 4.77 -8.81 33.97
CA TYR A 76 5.85 -7.88 33.72
C TYR A 76 7.17 -8.61 33.39
N GLU A 77 7.47 -9.67 34.14
CA GLU A 77 8.66 -10.51 33.91
C GLU A 77 8.59 -11.24 32.58
N TYR A 78 7.42 -11.78 32.23
CA TYR A 78 7.17 -12.40 30.94
C TYR A 78 7.40 -11.43 29.78
N VAL A 79 6.80 -10.24 29.84
CA VAL A 79 6.96 -9.22 28.79
C VAL A 79 8.41 -8.78 28.67
N GLN A 80 9.09 -8.53 29.80
CA GLN A 80 10.50 -8.16 29.80
C GLN A 80 11.39 -9.23 29.16
N ARG A 81 11.19 -10.51 29.50
CA ARG A 81 11.95 -11.62 28.92
C ARG A 81 11.66 -11.78 27.43
N ARG A 82 10.38 -11.82 27.04
CA ARG A 82 9.94 -11.93 25.64
C ARG A 82 10.56 -10.84 24.77
N LEU A 83 10.52 -9.59 25.22
CA LEU A 83 11.05 -8.47 24.45
C LEU A 83 12.59 -8.49 24.39
N ALA A 84 13.25 -8.88 25.49
CA ALA A 84 14.71 -9.00 25.53
C ALA A 84 15.25 -10.07 24.57
N GLU A 85 14.54 -11.19 24.37
CA GLU A 85 14.89 -12.22 23.37
C GLU A 85 14.95 -11.67 21.93
N HIS A 86 14.27 -10.55 21.68
CA HIS A 86 14.25 -9.84 20.40
C HIS A 86 15.04 -8.52 20.42
N GLY A 87 15.89 -8.30 21.43
CA GLY A 87 16.72 -7.10 21.55
C GLY A 87 15.94 -5.82 21.87
N ILE A 88 14.68 -5.93 22.32
CA ILE A 88 13.84 -4.79 22.67
C ILE A 88 13.98 -4.51 24.16
N SER A 89 14.52 -3.33 24.49
CA SER A 89 14.68 -2.89 25.88
C SER A 89 13.35 -2.47 26.49
N PHE A 90 12.83 -3.28 27.41
CA PHE A 90 11.70 -2.95 28.28
C PHE A 90 12.06 -3.26 29.73
N SER A 91 11.72 -2.36 30.64
CA SER A 91 11.87 -2.60 32.08
C SER A 91 10.77 -1.91 32.86
N TRP A 92 10.61 -2.31 34.12
CA TRP A 92 9.56 -1.79 34.98
C TRP A 92 10.09 -1.67 36.41
N LYS A 93 9.50 -0.75 37.18
CA LYS A 93 9.86 -0.54 38.60
C LYS A 93 8.63 -0.19 39.42
N VAL A 94 8.56 -0.71 40.66
CA VAL A 94 7.60 -0.23 41.64
C VAL A 94 8.10 1.10 42.22
N THR A 95 7.25 2.10 42.17
CA THR A 95 7.47 3.47 42.64
C THR A 95 6.42 3.82 43.68
N TYR A 96 6.69 4.88 44.44
CA TYR A 96 5.83 5.35 45.53
C TYR A 96 5.56 6.85 45.36
N PRO A 97 4.91 7.28 44.26
CA PRO A 97 4.58 8.69 44.07
C PRO A 97 3.64 9.23 45.16
N PRO A 98 3.71 10.54 45.47
CA PRO A 98 2.74 11.19 46.34
C PRO A 98 1.30 10.96 45.86
N ASN A 99 0.38 10.78 46.79
CA ASN A 99 -1.04 10.61 46.50
C ASN A 99 -1.66 11.99 46.22
N PRO A 100 -2.14 12.27 44.99
CA PRO A 100 -2.71 13.58 44.65
C PRO A 100 -3.96 13.92 45.48
N ASN A 101 -4.64 12.90 46.00
CA ASN A 101 -5.87 13.06 46.78
C ASN A 101 -5.62 13.10 48.29
N LYS A 102 -4.39 12.82 48.74
CA LYS A 102 -4.04 12.75 50.17
C LYS A 102 -2.61 13.26 50.41
N PRO A 103 -2.44 14.56 50.67
CA PRO A 103 -1.14 15.16 50.93
C PRO A 103 -0.42 14.46 52.09
N GLY A 104 0.83 14.05 51.88
CA GLY A 104 1.64 13.31 52.86
C GLY A 104 1.56 11.79 52.76
N GLU A 105 0.62 11.23 51.99
CA GLU A 105 0.59 9.80 51.66
C GLU A 105 1.27 9.53 50.31
N THR A 106 1.93 8.39 50.16
CA THR A 106 2.35 7.86 48.86
C THR A 106 1.47 6.69 48.47
N HIS A 107 1.20 6.51 47.18
CA HIS A 107 0.56 5.31 46.67
C HIS A 107 1.55 4.47 45.86
N LYS A 108 1.41 3.15 45.88
CA LYS A 108 2.23 2.25 45.07
C LYS A 108 1.82 2.37 43.60
N ALA A 109 2.77 2.62 42.72
CA ALA A 109 2.57 2.64 41.28
C ALA A 109 3.64 1.81 40.58
N VAL A 110 3.32 1.21 39.44
CA VAL A 110 4.31 0.58 38.56
C VAL A 110 4.62 1.55 37.44
N GLN A 111 5.90 1.85 37.23
CA GLN A 111 6.37 2.67 36.13
C GLN A 111 7.08 1.80 35.11
N PHE A 112 6.76 1.98 33.83
CA PHE A 112 7.42 1.31 32.71
C PHE A 112 8.47 2.22 32.07
N TYR A 113 9.52 1.60 31.54
CA TYR A 113 10.62 2.26 30.84
C TYR A 113 10.89 1.52 29.54
N GLY A 114 11.02 2.26 28.43
CA GLY A 114 11.16 1.66 27.10
C GLY A 114 9.88 0.97 26.63
N GLN A 115 8.71 1.55 26.93
CA GLN A 115 7.41 0.97 26.57
C GLN A 115 7.31 0.76 25.05
N PRO A 116 7.03 -0.48 24.58
CA PRO A 116 6.87 -0.76 23.17
C PRO A 116 5.70 0.01 22.55
N SER A 117 5.81 0.28 21.26
CA SER A 117 4.78 0.97 20.49
C SER A 117 4.60 0.35 19.11
N ILE A 118 3.42 0.54 18.51
CA ILE A 118 3.16 0.23 17.10
C ILE A 118 2.66 1.50 16.41
N GLY A 119 3.45 2.02 15.47
CA GLY A 119 3.12 3.28 14.80
C GLY A 119 2.94 4.43 15.79
N LYS A 120 3.82 4.51 16.79
CA LYS A 120 3.84 5.51 17.89
C LYS A 120 2.73 5.39 18.94
N GLN A 121 1.82 4.43 18.83
CA GLN A 121 0.85 4.15 19.89
C GLN A 121 1.50 3.23 20.94
N GLU A 122 1.59 3.69 22.19
CA GLU A 122 2.06 2.86 23.30
C GLU A 122 1.10 1.68 23.54
N LEU A 123 1.67 0.50 23.69
CA LEU A 123 0.91 -0.72 23.88
C LEU A 123 0.42 -0.86 25.32
N THR A 124 -0.76 -1.44 25.51
CA THR A 124 -1.16 -1.92 26.84
C THR A 124 -0.27 -3.10 27.24
N LEU A 125 -0.23 -3.43 28.53
CA LEU A 125 0.53 -4.59 28.99
C LEU A 125 0.09 -5.91 28.33
N LEU A 126 -1.21 -6.06 28.06
CA LEU A 126 -1.75 -7.22 27.35
C LEU A 126 -1.33 -7.21 25.87
N ASP A 127 -1.39 -6.05 25.21
CA ASP A 127 -0.86 -5.91 23.85
C ASP A 127 0.62 -6.26 23.78
N MET A 128 1.43 -5.95 24.80
CA MET A 128 2.85 -6.36 24.83
C MET A 128 3.04 -7.88 24.90
N VAL A 129 2.07 -8.63 25.42
CA VAL A 129 2.07 -10.10 25.38
C VAL A 129 1.66 -10.61 24.01
N LEU A 130 0.59 -10.04 23.45
CA LEU A 130 -0.11 -10.60 22.29
C LEU A 130 0.40 -10.07 20.94
N ALA A 131 0.94 -8.85 20.91
CA ALA A 131 1.38 -8.22 19.68
C ALA A 131 2.60 -8.95 19.11
N PRO A 132 2.60 -9.29 17.81
CA PRO A 132 3.79 -9.81 17.15
C PRO A 132 4.93 -8.81 17.27
N VAL A 133 6.12 -9.30 17.63
CA VAL A 133 7.29 -8.43 17.84
C VAL A 133 7.68 -7.69 16.55
N GLU A 134 7.40 -8.27 15.39
CA GLU A 134 7.67 -7.69 14.06
C GLU A 134 6.87 -6.41 13.78
N LEU A 135 5.76 -6.19 14.49
CA LEU A 135 4.98 -4.94 14.39
C LEU A 135 5.55 -3.81 15.25
N LEU A 136 6.33 -4.14 16.28
CA LEU A 136 6.86 -3.16 17.23
C LEU A 136 7.83 -2.20 16.55
N ASP A 137 7.72 -0.91 16.87
CA ASP A 137 8.58 0.14 16.34
C ASP A 137 10.05 -0.08 16.76
N GLN A 138 10.25 -0.66 17.94
CA GLN A 138 11.54 -0.95 18.58
C GLN A 138 12.23 -2.21 18.06
N PHE A 139 11.49 -3.09 17.37
CA PHE A 139 12.07 -4.33 16.83
C PHE A 139 13.10 -4.00 15.75
N GLN A 140 14.34 -4.43 15.93
CA GLN A 140 15.43 -4.16 15.00
C GLN A 140 15.82 -5.43 14.25
N GLN A 141 16.06 -5.29 12.94
CA GLN A 141 16.54 -6.39 12.08
C GLN A 141 17.85 -6.07 11.37
N THR A 142 18.48 -4.94 11.70
CA THR A 142 19.40 -4.33 10.76
C THR A 142 20.78 -4.97 10.72
N LYS A 143 21.21 -5.28 9.49
CA LYS A 143 22.60 -5.54 9.12
C LYS A 143 23.29 -4.19 8.83
N GLU A 144 24.57 -4.08 9.15
CA GLU A 144 25.38 -2.94 8.72
C GLU A 144 25.45 -2.87 7.19
N LEU A 145 25.57 -1.66 6.64
CA LEU A 145 25.80 -1.43 5.21
C LEU A 145 27.30 -1.22 4.97
N PRO A 146 28.08 -2.27 4.65
CA PRO A 146 29.49 -2.09 4.33
C PRO A 146 29.65 -1.24 3.08
N GLY A 147 30.60 -0.29 3.11
CA GLY A 147 30.99 0.50 1.94
C GLY A 147 30.18 1.77 1.67
N VAL A 148 29.15 2.10 2.47
CA VAL A 148 28.43 3.38 2.32
C VAL A 148 29.19 4.50 3.04
N PRO A 149 29.51 5.63 2.38
CA PRO A 149 30.29 6.73 2.97
C PRO A 149 29.43 7.65 3.86
N VAL A 150 28.82 7.09 4.91
CA VAL A 150 27.91 7.83 5.79
C VAL A 150 28.61 9.04 6.43
N GLY A 151 27.95 10.20 6.39
CA GLY A 151 28.47 11.45 6.92
C GLY A 151 29.42 12.20 5.99
N GLN A 152 29.74 11.64 4.82
CA GLN A 152 30.55 12.32 3.80
C GLN A 152 29.67 13.01 2.76
N THR A 153 30.23 14.01 2.09
CA THR A 153 29.59 14.66 0.94
C THR A 153 29.42 13.64 -0.20
N ALA A 154 28.21 13.55 -0.75
CA ALA A 154 27.86 12.68 -1.87
C ALA A 154 28.39 13.29 -3.19
N ALA A 155 29.67 13.07 -3.48
CA ALA A 155 30.30 13.59 -4.70
C ALA A 155 29.54 13.15 -5.96
N GLY A 156 29.28 14.09 -6.87
CA GLY A 156 28.53 13.86 -8.12
C GLY A 156 27.02 13.73 -7.96
N PHE A 157 26.49 13.63 -6.73
CA PHE A 157 25.05 13.55 -6.50
C PHE A 157 24.26 14.80 -6.92
N PRO A 158 24.78 16.03 -6.73
CA PRO A 158 24.12 17.24 -7.26
C PRO A 158 23.87 17.17 -8.77
N ALA A 159 24.76 16.53 -9.54
CA ALA A 159 24.55 16.34 -10.98
C ALA A 159 23.41 15.35 -11.28
N LYS A 160 23.25 14.31 -10.45
CA LYS A 160 22.12 13.37 -10.54
C LYS A 160 20.79 14.10 -10.31
N VAL A 161 20.72 14.90 -9.25
CA VAL A 161 19.52 15.71 -8.94
C VAL A 161 19.25 16.70 -10.07
N ALA A 162 20.27 17.39 -10.58
CA ALA A 162 20.11 18.30 -11.72
C ALA A 162 19.55 17.59 -12.97
N LEU A 163 19.96 16.35 -13.25
CA LEU A 163 19.40 15.55 -14.34
C LEU A 163 17.93 15.17 -14.10
N MET A 164 17.55 14.85 -12.86
CA MET A 164 16.14 14.66 -12.48
C MET A 164 15.35 15.95 -12.69
N SER A 165 15.82 17.07 -12.14
CA SER A 165 15.20 18.41 -12.26
C SER A 165 15.04 18.87 -13.72
N ALA A 166 16.03 18.55 -14.58
CA ALA A 166 16.00 18.89 -16.00
C ALA A 166 14.89 18.17 -16.79
N THR A 167 14.28 17.11 -16.25
CA THR A 167 13.07 16.52 -16.85
C THR A 167 11.85 17.42 -16.73
N GLY A 168 11.84 18.34 -15.75
CA GLY A 168 10.67 19.12 -15.36
C GLY A 168 9.80 18.44 -14.30
N ILE A 169 10.26 17.32 -13.72
CA ILE A 169 9.51 16.58 -12.70
C ILE A 169 9.16 17.47 -11.51
N GLY A 170 7.99 17.20 -10.93
CA GLY A 170 7.47 17.91 -9.78
C GLY A 170 6.27 17.18 -9.19
N TYR A 171 5.75 17.72 -8.09
CA TYR A 171 4.56 17.21 -7.42
C TYR A 171 3.79 18.34 -6.77
N LYS A 172 2.48 18.43 -7.05
CA LYS A 172 1.62 19.46 -6.48
C LYS A 172 2.25 20.84 -6.68
N GLY A 173 2.44 21.61 -5.62
CA GLY A 173 3.06 22.94 -5.69
C GLY A 173 4.59 22.93 -5.74
N PHE A 174 5.26 21.77 -5.83
CA PHE A 174 6.71 21.68 -5.94
C PHE A 174 7.10 21.40 -7.40
N PRO A 175 7.54 22.40 -8.19
CA PRO A 175 7.93 22.23 -9.58
C PRO A 175 9.36 21.69 -9.72
N ASP A 176 9.77 20.80 -8.83
CA ASP A 176 11.11 20.18 -8.82
C ASP A 176 11.12 18.89 -7.97
N VAL A 177 12.29 18.26 -7.87
CA VAL A 177 12.54 17.09 -7.01
C VAL A 177 12.16 17.43 -5.56
N SER A 178 11.08 16.82 -5.08
CA SER A 178 10.49 17.11 -3.76
C SER A 178 10.59 15.95 -2.76
N TRP A 179 11.23 14.84 -3.15
CA TRP A 179 11.44 13.66 -2.30
C TRP A 179 12.90 13.56 -1.88
N ARG A 180 13.22 12.69 -0.89
CA ARG A 180 14.62 12.38 -0.56
C ARG A 180 15.12 11.28 -1.49
N PRO A 181 16.04 11.55 -2.42
CA PRO A 181 16.52 10.52 -3.31
C PRO A 181 17.44 9.54 -2.56
N GLY A 182 17.30 8.25 -2.85
CA GLY A 182 18.26 7.24 -2.43
C GLY A 182 19.68 7.57 -2.90
N TYR A 183 20.70 7.09 -2.19
CA TYR A 183 22.09 7.33 -2.61
C TYR A 183 22.38 6.66 -3.97
N GLU A 184 21.79 5.48 -4.18
CA GLU A 184 21.87 4.65 -5.38
C GLU A 184 20.51 3.96 -5.65
N PRO A 185 20.31 3.39 -6.85
CA PRO A 185 19.24 2.43 -7.09
C PRO A 185 19.26 1.27 -6.10
N PHE A 186 18.09 0.87 -5.63
CA PHE A 186 17.96 -0.22 -4.69
C PHE A 186 18.08 -1.58 -5.40
N GLN A 187 18.98 -2.44 -4.92
CA GLN A 187 19.20 -3.78 -5.48
C GLN A 187 18.13 -4.75 -4.99
N LEU A 188 17.28 -5.21 -5.90
CA LEU A 188 16.31 -6.27 -5.72
C LEU A 188 16.93 -7.63 -6.08
N ASP A 189 16.47 -8.68 -5.40
CA ASP A 189 16.86 -10.06 -5.70
C ASP A 189 16.35 -10.48 -7.09
N ALA A 190 17.19 -11.14 -7.89
CA ALA A 190 16.83 -11.55 -9.25
C ALA A 190 15.62 -12.52 -9.29
N GLY A 191 15.45 -13.35 -8.27
CA GLY A 191 14.31 -14.25 -8.14
C GLY A 191 12.97 -13.51 -7.97
N LEU A 192 12.99 -12.29 -7.45
CA LEU A 192 11.79 -11.45 -7.33
C LEU A 192 11.22 -11.09 -8.70
N GLN A 193 12.07 -10.83 -9.69
CA GLN A 193 11.62 -10.46 -11.03
C GLN A 193 10.77 -11.57 -11.67
N ARG A 194 11.28 -12.81 -11.65
CA ARG A 194 10.55 -13.95 -12.22
C ARG A 194 9.21 -14.18 -11.52
N ARG A 195 9.21 -14.10 -10.19
CA ARG A 195 7.98 -14.23 -9.38
C ARG A 195 6.99 -13.10 -9.66
N LEU A 196 7.48 -11.88 -9.85
CA LEU A 196 6.67 -10.72 -10.21
C LEU A 196 6.01 -10.89 -11.59
N THR A 197 6.74 -11.40 -12.58
CA THR A 197 6.19 -11.69 -13.91
C THR A 197 5.09 -12.74 -13.84
N GLN A 198 5.31 -13.84 -13.11
CA GLN A 198 4.30 -14.88 -12.88
C GLN A 198 3.05 -14.33 -12.19
N PHE A 199 3.26 -13.47 -11.18
CA PHE A 199 2.17 -12.77 -10.51
C PHE A 199 1.40 -11.86 -11.46
N GLY A 200 2.07 -11.10 -12.32
CA GLY A 200 1.42 -10.25 -13.30
C GLY A 200 0.56 -11.02 -14.29
N ASP A 201 1.08 -12.13 -14.85
CA ASP A 201 0.29 -13.04 -15.71
C ASP A 201 -0.97 -13.53 -14.98
N ALA A 202 -0.84 -13.87 -13.69
CA ALA A 202 -1.96 -14.35 -12.88
C ALA A 202 -3.02 -13.27 -12.60
N VAL A 203 -2.61 -12.02 -12.34
CA VAL A 203 -3.56 -10.90 -12.14
C VAL A 203 -4.27 -10.54 -13.44
N PHE A 204 -3.57 -10.56 -14.57
CA PHE A 204 -4.19 -10.37 -15.88
C PHE A 204 -5.28 -11.42 -16.12
N LEU A 205 -5.02 -12.69 -15.82
CA LEU A 205 -6.03 -13.73 -15.92
C LEU A 205 -7.18 -13.55 -14.91
N LEU A 206 -6.89 -13.12 -13.67
CA LEU A 206 -7.92 -12.79 -12.68
C LEU A 206 -8.88 -11.72 -13.21
N SER A 207 -8.34 -10.64 -13.76
CA SER A 207 -9.14 -9.56 -14.34
C SER A 207 -10.00 -10.07 -15.50
N ASP A 208 -9.43 -10.88 -16.41
CA ASP A 208 -10.15 -11.41 -17.56
C ASP A 208 -11.27 -12.38 -17.14
N VAL A 209 -11.04 -13.22 -16.12
CA VAL A 209 -12.04 -14.12 -15.55
C VAL A 209 -13.18 -13.35 -14.89
N VAL A 210 -12.86 -12.32 -14.11
CA VAL A 210 -13.87 -11.49 -13.43
C VAL A 210 -14.71 -10.71 -14.44
N ALA A 211 -14.08 -10.07 -15.42
CA ALA A 211 -14.79 -9.35 -16.48
C ALA A 211 -15.70 -10.29 -17.28
N HIS A 212 -15.21 -11.49 -17.64
CA HIS A 212 -16.01 -12.50 -18.31
C HIS A 212 -17.24 -12.91 -17.49
N LEU A 213 -17.07 -13.23 -16.21
CA LEU A 213 -18.17 -13.65 -15.33
C LEU A 213 -19.23 -12.56 -15.19
N LEU A 214 -18.82 -11.29 -15.06
CA LEU A 214 -19.73 -10.14 -15.05
C LEU A 214 -20.49 -10.01 -16.38
N GLN A 215 -19.81 -10.13 -17.52
CA GLN A 215 -20.43 -10.04 -18.84
C GLN A 215 -21.41 -11.18 -19.11
N THR A 216 -21.15 -12.38 -18.58
CA THR A 216 -22.05 -13.54 -18.70
C THR A 216 -23.16 -13.57 -17.65
N GLY A 217 -23.19 -12.58 -16.73
CA GLY A 217 -24.22 -12.48 -15.70
C GLY A 217 -24.10 -13.50 -14.57
N ASP A 218 -22.87 -13.89 -14.18
CA ASP A 218 -22.66 -14.75 -13.01
C ASP A 218 -23.24 -14.07 -11.75
N PRO A 219 -24.23 -14.68 -11.08
CA PRO A 219 -24.96 -14.02 -10.00
C PRO A 219 -24.11 -13.82 -8.75
N GLU A 220 -23.13 -14.70 -8.50
CA GLU A 220 -22.27 -14.62 -7.32
C GLU A 220 -21.30 -13.44 -7.46
N VAL A 221 -20.60 -13.35 -8.60
CA VAL A 221 -19.68 -12.25 -8.91
C VAL A 221 -20.43 -10.92 -9.01
N THR A 222 -21.58 -10.90 -9.68
CA THR A 222 -22.39 -9.67 -9.83
C THR A 222 -22.84 -9.13 -8.48
N ARG A 223 -23.30 -10.00 -7.57
CA ARG A 223 -23.67 -9.61 -6.20
C ARG A 223 -22.46 -9.14 -5.41
N PHE A 224 -21.34 -9.87 -5.52
CA PHE A 224 -20.14 -9.64 -4.72
C PHE A 224 -19.45 -8.31 -5.09
N LEU A 225 -19.11 -8.12 -6.37
CA LEU A 225 -18.51 -6.85 -6.85
C LEU A 225 -19.52 -5.70 -6.86
N GLY A 226 -20.80 -6.03 -6.91
CA GLY A 226 -21.90 -5.08 -6.81
C GLY A 226 -22.23 -4.63 -5.39
N TRP A 227 -21.58 -5.18 -4.37
CA TRP A 227 -21.86 -4.87 -2.98
C TRP A 227 -21.63 -3.39 -2.67
N ARG A 228 -22.70 -2.73 -2.23
CA ARG A 228 -22.71 -1.31 -1.85
C ARG A 228 -22.10 -0.36 -2.89
N VAL A 229 -22.07 -0.76 -4.17
CA VAL A 229 -21.74 0.18 -5.25
C VAL A 229 -22.87 1.22 -5.29
N PRO A 230 -22.58 2.52 -5.07
CA PRO A 230 -23.62 3.55 -5.04
C PRO A 230 -24.39 3.61 -6.36
N ALA A 231 -25.67 4.01 -6.29
CA ALA A 231 -26.52 4.08 -7.48
C ALA A 231 -26.04 5.12 -8.52
N SER A 232 -25.25 6.12 -8.08
CA SER A 232 -24.60 7.10 -8.94
C SER A 232 -23.47 6.51 -9.79
N ILE A 233 -22.92 5.35 -9.42
CA ILE A 233 -21.84 4.69 -10.14
C ILE A 233 -22.43 3.75 -11.20
N PRO A 234 -22.31 4.06 -12.51
CA PRO A 234 -22.79 3.16 -13.54
C PRO A 234 -21.95 1.89 -13.55
N ARG A 235 -22.61 0.73 -13.59
CA ARG A 235 -21.97 -0.60 -13.58
C ARG A 235 -21.47 -0.99 -14.97
N LEU A 236 -20.67 -0.12 -15.58
CA LEU A 236 -20.11 -0.34 -16.92
C LEU A 236 -19.11 -1.49 -16.89
N VAL A 237 -19.18 -2.37 -17.89
CA VAL A 237 -18.23 -3.48 -18.11
C VAL A 237 -17.83 -3.49 -19.58
N GLU A 238 -17.28 -2.36 -20.05
CA GLU A 238 -16.92 -2.21 -21.47
C GLU A 238 -15.91 -3.27 -21.91
N PRO A 239 -15.94 -3.71 -23.19
CA PRO A 239 -15.03 -4.73 -23.70
C PRO A 239 -13.54 -4.35 -23.54
N GLY A 240 -12.66 -5.33 -23.42
CA GLY A 240 -11.22 -5.12 -23.30
C GLY A 240 -10.59 -5.86 -22.13
N SER A 241 -9.27 -5.79 -22.02
CA SER A 241 -8.46 -6.39 -20.96
C SER A 241 -7.77 -5.32 -20.12
N LEU A 242 -7.55 -5.63 -18.85
CA LEU A 242 -6.59 -4.88 -18.03
C LEU A 242 -5.19 -5.08 -18.65
N ASP A 243 -4.62 -4.04 -19.24
CA ASP A 243 -3.29 -4.12 -19.85
C ASP A 243 -2.20 -3.52 -18.97
N MET A 244 -2.51 -2.66 -18.00
CA MET A 244 -1.48 -2.12 -17.11
C MET A 244 -1.97 -2.00 -15.67
N PHE A 245 -1.14 -2.39 -14.73
CA PHE A 245 -1.40 -2.10 -13.32
C PHE A 245 -0.10 -1.95 -12.54
N ARG A 246 -0.19 -1.32 -11.38
CA ARG A 246 0.90 -1.18 -10.43
C ARG A 246 0.48 -1.80 -9.10
N PRO A 247 1.02 -2.96 -8.71
CA PRO A 247 0.74 -3.47 -7.38
C PRO A 247 1.50 -2.67 -6.32
N ASP A 248 0.87 -2.46 -5.16
CA ASP A 248 1.59 -2.01 -3.97
C ASP A 248 2.10 -3.24 -3.22
N ILE A 249 3.43 -3.40 -3.17
CA ILE A 249 4.12 -4.59 -2.67
C ILE A 249 4.81 -4.32 -1.33
N VAL A 250 4.64 -5.26 -0.40
CA VAL A 250 5.41 -5.37 0.83
C VAL A 250 6.37 -6.56 0.73
N LEU A 251 7.65 -6.32 1.02
CA LEU A 251 8.66 -7.38 1.10
C LEU A 251 8.67 -8.04 2.49
N LEU A 252 8.83 -9.36 2.52
CA LEU A 252 8.96 -10.18 3.73
C LEU A 252 10.44 -10.50 4.01
N ASP A 253 10.73 -10.94 5.24
CA ASP A 253 12.10 -11.28 5.67
C ASP A 253 12.67 -12.50 4.97
N ASP A 254 11.81 -13.43 4.57
CA ASP A 254 12.18 -14.65 3.84
C ASP A 254 12.35 -14.43 2.32
N GLY A 255 12.34 -13.18 1.87
CA GLY A 255 12.52 -12.81 0.46
C GLY A 255 11.26 -12.97 -0.38
N ARG A 256 10.13 -13.40 0.18
CA ARG A 256 8.84 -13.36 -0.51
C ARG A 256 8.28 -11.93 -0.50
N PHE A 257 7.18 -11.74 -1.23
CA PHE A 257 6.43 -10.50 -1.22
C PHE A 257 4.92 -10.74 -1.13
N VAL A 258 4.21 -9.73 -0.64
CA VAL A 258 2.74 -9.72 -0.57
C VAL A 258 2.21 -8.41 -1.11
N ILE A 259 1.14 -8.49 -1.89
CA ILE A 259 0.46 -7.40 -2.57
C ILE A 259 -0.68 -6.89 -1.71
N THR A 260 -0.64 -5.62 -1.34
CA THR A 260 -1.68 -4.97 -0.54
C THR A 260 -2.75 -4.30 -1.38
N GLU A 261 -2.44 -4.01 -2.65
CA GLU A 261 -3.31 -3.28 -3.57
C GLU A 261 -2.96 -3.57 -5.03
N ILE A 262 -3.96 -3.49 -5.90
CA ILE A 262 -3.82 -3.47 -7.36
C ILE A 262 -4.29 -2.09 -7.83
N GLU A 263 -3.38 -1.24 -8.29
CA GLU A 263 -3.68 0.11 -8.77
C GLU A 263 -3.74 0.10 -10.31
N THR A 264 -4.88 0.46 -10.89
CA THR A 264 -5.14 0.45 -12.35
C THR A 264 -5.09 1.86 -12.97
N ALA A 265 -4.98 2.91 -12.16
CA ALA A 265 -4.69 4.26 -12.62
C ALA A 265 -3.42 4.82 -11.94
N PRO A 266 -2.26 4.11 -12.02
CA PRO A 266 -1.09 4.49 -11.24
C PRO A 266 -0.43 5.78 -11.72
N ALA A 267 -0.10 6.66 -10.77
CA ALA A 267 0.85 7.75 -10.96
C ALA A 267 2.30 7.24 -10.92
N GLY A 268 3.28 8.12 -11.13
CA GLY A 268 4.70 7.90 -10.86
C GLY A 268 5.55 7.53 -12.08
N HIS A 269 4.99 7.55 -13.29
CA HIS A 269 5.72 7.25 -14.52
C HIS A 269 6.80 8.31 -14.81
N GLY A 270 6.46 9.59 -14.65
CA GLY A 270 7.40 10.70 -14.78
C GLY A 270 8.43 10.71 -13.66
N PHE A 271 8.05 10.35 -12.42
CA PHE A 271 9.01 10.18 -11.32
C PHE A 271 10.03 9.09 -11.63
N LEU A 272 9.56 7.92 -12.08
CA LEU A 272 10.45 6.80 -12.43
C LEU A 272 11.39 7.19 -13.57
N HIS A 273 10.88 7.82 -14.64
CA HIS A 273 11.71 8.34 -15.73
C HIS A 273 12.75 9.36 -15.23
N ALA A 274 12.36 10.30 -14.37
CA ALA A 274 13.29 11.27 -13.81
C ALA A 274 14.39 10.57 -13.00
N MET A 275 14.05 9.56 -12.20
CA MET A 275 15.03 8.76 -11.49
C MET A 275 15.94 7.98 -12.45
N GLU A 276 15.42 7.33 -13.50
CA GLU A 276 16.25 6.66 -14.52
C GLU A 276 17.31 7.62 -15.09
N ARG A 277 16.89 8.84 -15.46
CA ARG A 277 17.77 9.91 -15.93
C ARG A 277 18.81 10.31 -14.89
N GLY A 278 18.40 10.50 -13.64
CA GLY A 278 19.25 10.95 -12.54
C GLY A 278 20.32 9.93 -12.16
N TYR A 279 19.98 8.65 -12.11
CA TYR A 279 20.93 7.59 -11.76
C TYR A 279 21.71 7.04 -12.96
N GLY A 280 21.41 7.50 -14.18
CA GLY A 280 22.09 7.05 -15.40
C GLY A 280 21.67 5.64 -15.84
N ASN A 281 20.48 5.21 -15.44
CA ASN A 281 19.88 3.98 -15.95
C ASN A 281 19.38 4.23 -17.39
N THR A 282 19.50 3.22 -18.25
CA THR A 282 18.82 3.26 -19.56
C THR A 282 17.34 3.50 -19.33
N GLU A 283 16.72 4.42 -20.09
CA GLU A 283 15.29 4.79 -20.07
C GLU A 283 14.41 3.59 -20.49
N GLN A 284 14.46 2.52 -19.70
CA GLN A 284 13.90 1.21 -19.97
C GLN A 284 12.39 1.29 -20.00
N MET A 285 11.82 2.08 -19.09
CA MET A 285 10.37 2.26 -18.98
C MET A 285 9.76 2.77 -20.30
N ALA A 286 10.32 3.85 -20.86
CA ALA A 286 9.84 4.45 -22.10
C ALA A 286 9.97 3.49 -23.28
N GLY A 287 11.12 2.82 -23.40
CA GLY A 287 11.35 1.84 -24.46
C GLY A 287 10.33 0.69 -24.46
N VAL A 288 10.11 0.04 -23.31
CA VAL A 288 9.14 -1.05 -23.20
C VAL A 288 7.71 -0.57 -23.39
N PHE A 289 7.37 0.63 -22.91
CA PHE A 289 6.03 1.18 -23.15
C PHE A 289 5.79 1.52 -24.63
N CYS A 290 6.82 1.97 -25.36
CA CYS A 290 6.72 2.15 -26.81
C CYS A 290 6.48 0.82 -27.56
N GLU A 291 7.01 -0.31 -27.08
CA GLU A 291 6.64 -1.64 -27.61
C GLU A 291 5.15 -1.92 -27.44
N TYR A 292 4.56 -1.57 -26.28
CA TYR A 292 3.12 -1.69 -26.04
C TYR A 292 2.29 -0.77 -26.97
N LEU A 293 2.75 0.46 -27.18
CA LEU A 293 2.05 1.42 -28.04
C LEU A 293 2.07 1.01 -29.52
N ASP A 294 3.09 0.28 -29.98
CA ASP A 294 3.17 -0.23 -31.36
C ASP A 294 2.93 0.88 -32.41
N GLY A 295 3.61 2.02 -32.21
CA GLY A 295 3.52 3.19 -33.09
C GLY A 295 2.22 4.02 -32.99
N ARG A 296 1.29 3.67 -32.09
CA ARG A 296 0.04 4.41 -31.88
C ARG A 296 0.28 5.67 -31.03
N ASP A 297 -0.54 6.69 -31.29
CA ASP A 297 -0.64 7.89 -30.45
C ASP A 297 -1.07 7.53 -29.02
N PHE A 298 -0.70 8.37 -28.06
CA PHE A 298 -0.97 8.13 -26.64
C PHE A 298 -1.61 9.34 -25.96
N VAL A 299 -2.73 9.13 -25.28
CA VAL A 299 -3.40 10.16 -24.50
C VAL A 299 -3.57 9.69 -23.07
N ILE A 300 -3.10 10.49 -22.13
CA ILE A 300 -3.52 10.38 -20.72
C ILE A 300 -4.78 11.22 -20.57
N PHE A 301 -5.93 10.58 -20.34
CA PHE A 301 -7.17 11.28 -20.02
C PHE A 301 -7.32 11.39 -18.50
N ALA A 302 -7.08 12.59 -17.97
CA ALA A 302 -6.92 12.83 -16.54
C ALA A 302 -8.12 13.59 -15.94
N THR A 303 -8.52 13.21 -14.73
CA THR A 303 -9.43 14.03 -13.92
C THR A 303 -8.69 15.22 -13.31
N HIS A 304 -9.30 16.40 -13.31
CA HIS A 304 -8.75 17.59 -12.65
C HIS A 304 -8.70 17.47 -11.13
N GLU A 305 -9.47 16.55 -10.53
CA GLU A 305 -9.40 16.27 -9.09
C GLU A 305 -8.01 15.80 -8.66
N TRP A 306 -7.23 15.24 -9.58
CA TRP A 306 -5.88 14.70 -9.34
C TRP A 306 -4.80 15.55 -10.01
N ALA A 307 -5.08 16.84 -10.20
CA ALA A 307 -4.16 17.78 -10.84
C ALA A 307 -2.78 17.88 -10.15
N GLU A 308 -2.62 17.42 -8.89
CA GLU A 308 -1.32 17.39 -8.22
C GLU A 308 -0.27 16.54 -8.94
N TYR A 309 -0.69 15.65 -9.84
CA TYR A 309 0.20 14.82 -10.66
C TYR A 309 0.52 15.42 -12.02
N VAL A 310 0.09 16.64 -12.34
CA VAL A 310 0.26 17.19 -13.71
C VAL A 310 1.72 17.17 -14.20
N TYR A 311 2.69 17.43 -13.33
CA TYR A 311 4.11 17.34 -13.68
C TYR A 311 4.52 15.90 -14.01
N ASP A 312 4.14 14.92 -13.19
CA ASP A 312 4.41 13.50 -13.42
C ASP A 312 3.85 13.03 -14.78
N LEU A 313 2.59 13.38 -15.07
CA LEU A 313 1.92 13.01 -16.31
C LEU A 313 2.58 13.69 -17.53
N ALA A 314 2.85 14.99 -17.43
CA ALA A 314 3.46 15.77 -18.51
C ALA A 314 4.89 15.33 -18.82
N VAL A 315 5.71 15.06 -17.78
CA VAL A 315 7.07 14.52 -17.95
C VAL A 315 7.03 13.19 -18.67
N TRP A 316 6.08 12.31 -18.32
CA TRP A 316 5.93 11.03 -19.01
C TRP A 316 5.57 11.19 -20.49
N CYS A 317 4.58 12.03 -20.82
CA CYS A 317 4.24 12.32 -22.22
C CYS A 317 5.43 12.93 -22.99
N LYS A 318 6.18 13.84 -22.36
CA LYS A 318 7.39 14.44 -22.97
C LYS A 318 8.49 13.41 -23.19
N ALA A 319 8.66 12.45 -22.27
CA ALA A 319 9.58 11.34 -22.45
C ALA A 319 9.20 10.50 -23.67
N LEU A 320 7.92 10.11 -23.80
CA LEU A 320 7.44 9.34 -24.95
C LEU A 320 7.57 10.08 -26.29
N ARG A 321 7.41 11.42 -26.32
CA ARG A 321 7.67 12.23 -27.53
C ARG A 321 9.11 12.13 -28.03
N ARG A 322 10.09 11.90 -27.15
CA ARG A 322 11.49 11.65 -27.56
C ARG A 322 11.66 10.32 -28.31
N TYR A 323 10.73 9.40 -28.11
CA TYR A 323 10.64 8.12 -28.83
C TYR A 323 9.72 8.21 -30.07
N GLY A 324 9.31 9.42 -30.48
CA GLY A 324 8.48 9.63 -31.66
C GLY A 324 6.99 9.36 -31.46
N VAL A 325 6.53 9.13 -30.22
CA VAL A 325 5.11 8.96 -29.91
C VAL A 325 4.44 10.34 -29.80
N ASN A 326 3.33 10.55 -30.49
CA ASN A 326 2.48 11.71 -30.23
C ASN A 326 1.72 11.51 -28.92
N ALA A 327 2.36 11.90 -27.81
CA ALA A 327 1.84 11.75 -26.46
C ALA A 327 1.37 13.08 -25.87
N LYS A 328 0.25 13.08 -25.13
CA LYS A 328 -0.24 14.23 -24.37
C LYS A 328 -1.14 13.88 -23.18
N VAL A 329 -1.27 14.82 -22.26
CA VAL A 329 -2.24 14.82 -21.16
C VAL A 329 -3.44 15.68 -21.56
N VAL A 330 -4.64 15.15 -21.41
CA VAL A 330 -5.89 15.88 -21.61
C VAL A 330 -6.70 15.80 -20.33
N PHE A 331 -6.93 16.94 -19.68
CA PHE A 331 -7.82 17.02 -18.52
C PHE A 331 -9.30 17.01 -18.93
N ASP A 332 -10.14 16.44 -18.09
CA ASP A 332 -11.60 16.37 -18.23
C ASP A 332 -12.33 17.72 -18.14
N THR A 333 -11.58 18.80 -17.92
CA THR A 333 -12.05 20.17 -17.73
C THR A 333 -11.08 21.15 -18.40
N PRO A 334 -11.46 22.42 -18.62
CA PRO A 334 -10.53 23.44 -19.10
C PRO A 334 -9.37 23.69 -18.12
N LEU A 335 -8.20 24.08 -18.65
CA LEU A 335 -7.01 24.32 -17.81
C LEU A 335 -7.21 25.41 -16.76
N GLU A 336 -8.16 26.33 -16.94
CA GLU A 336 -8.53 27.31 -15.92
C GLU A 336 -9.08 26.64 -14.65
N THR A 337 -9.83 25.55 -14.78
CA THR A 337 -10.31 24.78 -13.62
C THR A 337 -9.16 24.06 -12.95
N VAL A 338 -8.25 23.44 -13.71
CA VAL A 338 -7.03 22.82 -13.16
C VAL A 338 -6.20 23.84 -12.37
N ALA A 339 -6.01 25.05 -12.93
CA ALA A 339 -5.29 26.13 -12.27
C ALA A 339 -5.98 26.61 -10.99
N ARG A 340 -7.33 26.66 -10.99
CA ARG A 340 -8.11 26.97 -9.79
C ARG A 340 -7.94 25.91 -8.71
N THR A 341 -8.04 24.62 -9.05
CA THR A 341 -7.77 23.51 -8.11
C THR A 341 -6.35 23.62 -7.54
N ALA A 342 -5.37 23.98 -8.36
CA ALA A 342 -3.99 24.16 -7.91
C ALA A 342 -3.80 25.31 -6.91
N ARG A 343 -4.64 26.36 -6.96
CA ARG A 343 -4.63 27.46 -5.97
C ARG A 343 -5.11 27.03 -4.60
N GLU A 344 -5.88 25.95 -4.51
CA GLU A 344 -6.38 25.40 -3.24
C GLU A 344 -5.41 24.41 -2.59
N TRP A 345 -4.33 24.08 -3.29
CA TRP A 345 -3.29 23.21 -2.78
C TRP A 345 -2.67 23.76 -1.50
N LYS A 346 -2.64 22.90 -0.48
CA LYS A 346 -1.96 23.18 0.79
C LYS A 346 -0.57 22.55 0.80
N MET A 347 0.41 23.33 1.21
CA MET A 347 1.75 22.84 1.50
C MET A 347 1.68 21.80 2.64
N PRO A 348 2.35 20.64 2.52
CA PRO A 348 2.42 19.67 3.60
C PRO A 348 3.02 20.28 4.89
N THR A 349 2.46 19.95 6.05
CA THR A 349 2.91 20.50 7.35
C THR A 349 4.34 20.10 7.73
N GLN A 350 4.86 19.02 7.17
CA GLN A 350 6.22 18.50 7.40
C GLN A 350 7.14 18.77 6.19
N THR A 351 6.88 19.84 5.44
CA THR A 351 7.73 20.24 4.32
C THR A 351 9.10 20.69 4.85
N PRO A 352 10.21 20.09 4.38
CA PRO A 352 11.57 20.53 4.71
C PRO A 352 11.81 21.99 4.35
N GLU A 353 12.64 22.68 5.15
CA GLU A 353 12.92 24.11 5.01
C GLU A 353 13.39 24.50 3.59
N HIS A 354 14.25 23.67 2.99
CA HIS A 354 14.77 23.91 1.64
C HIS A 354 13.71 23.86 0.53
N LEU A 355 12.55 23.21 0.77
CA LEU A 355 11.45 23.16 -0.20
C LEU A 355 10.43 24.31 -0.03
N LEU A 356 10.49 25.05 1.08
CA LEU A 356 9.52 26.12 1.36
C LEU A 356 9.58 27.23 0.29
N GLY A 357 10.79 27.54 -0.19
CA GLY A 357 11.03 28.61 -1.16
C GLY A 357 10.61 28.29 -2.60
N ILE A 358 10.34 27.03 -2.93
CA ILE A 358 10.00 26.61 -4.30
C ILE A 358 8.50 26.33 -4.49
N TRP A 359 7.69 26.49 -3.44
CA TRP A 359 6.25 26.23 -3.52
C TRP A 359 5.52 27.24 -4.42
N ARG A 360 4.83 26.74 -5.43
CA ARG A 360 4.10 27.53 -6.43
C ARG A 360 2.76 26.90 -6.75
N THR A 361 1.69 27.70 -6.63
CA THR A 361 0.32 27.28 -6.98
C THR A 361 -0.14 27.83 -8.33
N ASP A 362 0.65 28.70 -8.98
CA ASP A 362 0.45 29.06 -10.38
C ASP A 362 1.04 27.96 -11.28
N VAL A 363 0.27 26.86 -11.37
CA VAL A 363 0.73 25.63 -12.01
C VAL A 363 0.94 25.79 -13.51
N LEU A 364 0.16 26.63 -14.20
CA LEU A 364 0.30 26.81 -15.65
C LEU A 364 1.58 27.57 -15.99
N ALA A 365 1.87 28.65 -15.26
CA ALA A 365 3.13 29.38 -15.44
C ALA A 365 4.35 28.50 -15.13
N ALA A 366 4.25 27.65 -14.10
CA ALA A 366 5.32 26.71 -13.75
C ALA A 366 5.50 25.61 -14.82
N LEU A 367 4.42 25.08 -15.39
CA LEU A 367 4.48 24.13 -16.51
C LEU A 367 5.08 24.77 -17.77
N GLU A 368 4.74 26.03 -18.06
CA GLU A 368 5.31 26.77 -19.20
C GLU A 368 6.83 26.97 -19.03
N GLU A 369 7.28 27.40 -17.85
CA GLU A 369 8.70 27.57 -17.53
C GLU A 369 9.51 26.28 -17.71
N LYS A 370 8.93 25.12 -17.35
CA LYS A 370 9.54 23.80 -17.53
C LYS A 370 9.36 23.24 -18.95
N GLY A 371 8.70 23.96 -19.84
CA GLY A 371 8.37 23.52 -21.19
C GLY A 371 7.51 22.24 -21.19
N LEU A 372 6.62 22.10 -20.22
CA LEU A 372 5.68 20.99 -20.09
C LEU A 372 4.27 21.35 -20.56
N LEU A 373 3.94 22.64 -20.66
CA LEU A 373 2.61 23.08 -21.09
C LEU A 373 2.26 22.59 -22.52
N GLU A 374 3.25 22.39 -23.39
CA GLU A 374 3.09 21.90 -24.78
C GLU A 374 2.53 20.47 -24.91
N VAL A 375 2.50 19.70 -23.82
CA VAL A 375 1.93 18.34 -23.76
C VAL A 375 0.68 18.29 -22.89
N VAL A 376 0.19 19.42 -22.36
CA VAL A 376 -0.94 19.49 -21.44
C VAL A 376 -2.07 20.30 -22.04
N GLU A 377 -3.23 19.66 -22.16
CA GLU A 377 -4.45 20.26 -22.69
C GLU A 377 -5.59 20.11 -21.67
N GLY A 378 -6.58 21.02 -21.73
CA GLY A 378 -7.81 20.92 -20.96
C GLY A 378 -9.01 20.90 -21.89
N ALA A 379 -9.94 19.99 -21.66
CA ALA A 379 -11.10 19.84 -22.54
C ALA A 379 -12.10 20.98 -22.34
N ARG A 380 -12.40 21.70 -23.43
CA ARG A 380 -13.63 22.51 -23.55
C ARG A 380 -14.75 21.72 -24.23
N GLU A 381 -14.35 20.93 -25.22
CA GLU A 381 -15.17 19.99 -25.96
C GLU A 381 -14.34 18.73 -26.22
N PHE A 382 -15.01 17.58 -26.35
CA PHE A 382 -14.35 16.32 -26.65
C PHE A 382 -14.56 15.94 -28.12
N SER A 383 -13.49 15.46 -28.77
CA SER A 383 -13.62 14.91 -30.12
C SER A 383 -14.57 13.71 -30.11
N SER A 384 -15.25 13.47 -31.23
CA SER A 384 -16.13 12.30 -31.36
C SER A 384 -15.35 10.98 -31.47
N SER A 385 -14.08 11.03 -31.88
CA SER A 385 -13.18 9.88 -32.02
C SER A 385 -11.72 10.27 -31.76
N LEU A 386 -10.93 9.30 -31.32
CA LEU A 386 -9.47 9.37 -31.25
C LEU A 386 -8.80 8.37 -32.21
N GLY A 387 -9.55 7.76 -33.13
CA GLY A 387 -9.02 6.73 -34.03
C GLY A 387 -8.41 5.57 -33.24
N SER A 388 -7.23 5.09 -33.65
CA SER A 388 -6.50 4.00 -32.99
C SER A 388 -5.63 4.43 -31.79
N THR A 389 -5.85 5.63 -31.25
CA THR A 389 -5.08 6.15 -30.10
C THR A 389 -5.21 5.24 -28.89
N VAL A 390 -4.13 5.07 -28.14
CA VAL A 390 -4.10 4.42 -26.84
C VAL A 390 -4.43 5.45 -25.75
N VAL A 391 -5.41 5.15 -24.91
CA VAL A 391 -5.90 6.04 -23.86
C VAL A 391 -5.62 5.44 -22.49
N PHE A 392 -4.84 6.16 -21.67
CA PHE A 392 -4.68 5.84 -20.24
C PHE A 392 -5.57 6.75 -19.41
N ARG A 393 -6.56 6.18 -18.72
CA ARG A 393 -7.42 6.93 -17.80
C ARG A 393 -6.68 7.16 -16.49
N PHE A 394 -6.43 8.41 -16.15
CA PHE A 394 -5.78 8.81 -14.89
C PHE A 394 -6.79 9.41 -13.91
N GLY A 395 -7.17 8.62 -12.91
CA GLY A 395 -8.29 8.85 -11.99
C GLY A 395 -9.08 7.56 -11.80
N TYR A 396 -9.74 7.41 -10.65
CA TYR A 396 -10.66 6.30 -10.41
C TYR A 396 -11.98 6.50 -11.15
N PHE A 397 -12.74 5.42 -11.30
CA PHE A 397 -14.04 5.44 -11.99
C PHE A 397 -14.99 6.52 -11.44
N ASP A 398 -15.01 6.72 -10.11
CA ASP A 398 -15.85 7.70 -9.43
C ASP A 398 -15.33 9.15 -9.51
N ASN A 399 -14.13 9.38 -10.05
CA ASN A 399 -13.61 10.74 -10.32
C ASN A 399 -14.08 11.34 -11.64
N PHE A 400 -14.79 10.55 -12.45
CA PHE A 400 -15.34 11.02 -13.71
C PHE A 400 -16.86 11.07 -13.61
N GLY A 401 -17.42 12.24 -13.91
CA GLY A 401 -18.86 12.37 -14.08
C GLY A 401 -19.36 11.54 -15.27
N LEU A 402 -20.69 11.36 -15.35
CA LEU A 402 -21.33 10.59 -16.43
C LEU A 402 -20.89 11.02 -17.83
N THR A 403 -20.71 12.33 -18.06
CA THR A 403 -20.22 12.86 -19.33
C THR A 403 -18.81 12.36 -19.67
N GLY A 404 -17.90 12.33 -18.70
CA GLY A 404 -16.54 11.82 -18.90
C GLY A 404 -16.55 10.33 -19.23
N LEU A 405 -17.34 9.55 -18.50
CA LEU A 405 -17.50 8.11 -18.76
C LEU A 405 -18.11 7.87 -20.16
N ASP A 406 -19.14 8.62 -20.55
CA ASP A 406 -19.77 8.49 -21.87
C ASP A 406 -18.82 8.85 -23.03
N VAL A 407 -17.93 9.84 -22.82
CA VAL A 407 -16.88 10.18 -23.78
C VAL A 407 -15.90 9.02 -23.93
N MET A 408 -15.44 8.42 -22.83
CA MET A 408 -14.53 7.27 -22.88
C MET A 408 -15.16 6.09 -23.64
N ARG A 409 -16.41 5.74 -23.32
CA ARG A 409 -17.16 4.70 -24.04
C ARG A 409 -17.26 4.97 -25.53
N ARG A 410 -17.53 6.23 -25.90
CA ARG A 410 -17.63 6.66 -27.30
C ARG A 410 -16.30 6.54 -28.03
N TRP A 411 -15.20 6.99 -27.42
CA TRP A 411 -13.87 6.82 -27.99
C TRP A 411 -13.52 5.35 -28.20
N GLN A 412 -13.80 4.51 -27.19
CA GLN A 412 -13.55 3.07 -27.29
C GLN A 412 -14.36 2.41 -28.41
N LYS A 413 -15.66 2.74 -28.50
CA LYS A 413 -16.53 2.27 -29.60
C LYS A 413 -16.03 2.74 -30.98
N ASN A 414 -15.37 3.88 -31.04
CA ASN A 414 -14.85 4.48 -32.28
C ASN A 414 -13.37 4.14 -32.55
N GLY A 415 -12.83 3.11 -31.88
CA GLY A 415 -11.53 2.51 -32.22
C GLY A 415 -10.39 2.79 -31.23
N ALA A 416 -10.59 3.66 -30.24
CA ALA A 416 -9.55 3.94 -29.26
C ALA A 416 -9.32 2.71 -28.36
N THR A 417 -8.07 2.45 -28.02
CA THR A 417 -7.70 1.35 -27.11
C THR A 417 -7.47 1.92 -25.73
N PHE A 418 -8.26 1.54 -24.74
CA PHE A 418 -7.99 1.92 -23.36
C PHE A 418 -6.96 0.97 -22.75
N VAL A 419 -5.92 1.51 -22.13
CA VAL A 419 -4.92 0.71 -21.39
C VAL A 419 -5.61 -0.17 -20.36
N ASN A 420 -6.60 0.38 -19.66
CA ASN A 420 -7.52 -0.38 -18.83
C ASN A 420 -8.95 0.02 -19.20
N PRO A 421 -9.83 -0.94 -19.54
CA PRO A 421 -11.16 -0.65 -20.07
C PRO A 421 -12.03 0.05 -19.04
N VAL A 422 -13.08 0.74 -19.52
CA VAL A 422 -14.04 1.46 -18.68
C VAL A 422 -14.93 0.46 -17.92
N GLN A 423 -14.40 -0.08 -16.84
CA GLN A 423 -15.02 -1.12 -16.02
C GLN A 423 -15.03 -0.70 -14.55
N PHE A 424 -16.22 -0.64 -13.95
CA PHE A 424 -16.38 -0.07 -12.59
C PHE A 424 -15.55 -0.79 -11.53
N HIS A 425 -15.33 -2.10 -11.69
CA HIS A 425 -14.76 -2.96 -10.65
C HIS A 425 -13.23 -2.95 -10.58
N LEU A 426 -12.52 -2.43 -11.60
CA LEU A 426 -11.06 -2.59 -11.72
C LEU A 426 -10.28 -1.87 -10.61
N GLU A 427 -10.75 -0.69 -10.18
CA GLU A 427 -10.12 0.07 -9.08
C GLU A 427 -10.57 -0.39 -7.69
N SER A 428 -11.60 -1.25 -7.62
CA SER A 428 -12.16 -1.67 -6.35
C SER A 428 -11.29 -2.73 -5.72
N LYS A 429 -10.90 -2.50 -4.45
CA LYS A 429 -10.20 -3.52 -3.64
C LYS A 429 -11.04 -4.79 -3.43
N VAL A 430 -12.35 -4.75 -3.74
CA VAL A 430 -13.20 -5.96 -3.78
C VAL A 430 -12.75 -6.94 -4.86
N LEU A 431 -12.06 -6.49 -5.92
CA LEU A 431 -11.45 -7.38 -6.93
C LEU A 431 -10.47 -8.38 -6.29
N MET A 432 -9.66 -7.94 -5.32
CA MET A 432 -8.77 -8.84 -4.58
C MET A 432 -9.56 -9.84 -3.74
N ALA A 433 -10.67 -9.40 -3.13
CA ALA A 433 -11.55 -10.29 -2.36
C ALA A 433 -12.30 -11.28 -3.25
N ALA A 434 -12.49 -11.00 -4.54
CA ALA A 434 -13.18 -11.89 -5.47
C ALA A 434 -12.45 -13.24 -5.66
N LEU A 435 -11.18 -13.35 -5.25
CA LEU A 435 -10.45 -14.63 -5.20
C LEU A 435 -11.08 -15.69 -4.28
N SER A 436 -11.96 -15.30 -3.34
CA SER A 436 -12.70 -16.25 -2.52
C SER A 436 -13.99 -16.75 -3.18
N VAL A 437 -14.41 -16.16 -4.30
CA VAL A 437 -15.65 -16.51 -5.01
C VAL A 437 -15.47 -17.83 -5.76
N ALA A 438 -16.41 -18.76 -5.61
CA ALA A 438 -16.26 -20.13 -6.11
C ALA A 438 -16.17 -20.18 -7.65
N SER A 439 -17.02 -19.40 -8.34
CA SER A 439 -17.01 -19.32 -9.81
C SER A 439 -15.71 -18.73 -10.36
N VAL A 440 -15.13 -17.73 -9.69
CA VAL A 440 -13.83 -17.14 -10.03
C VAL A 440 -12.71 -18.18 -9.90
N ARG A 441 -12.61 -18.87 -8.75
CA ARG A 441 -11.58 -19.89 -8.52
C ARG A 441 -11.69 -21.05 -9.50
N ARG A 442 -12.92 -21.48 -9.82
CA ARG A 442 -13.17 -22.54 -10.81
C ARG A 442 -12.60 -22.15 -12.18
N LEU A 443 -12.97 -20.98 -12.70
CA LEU A 443 -12.52 -20.54 -14.01
C LEU A 443 -11.01 -20.26 -14.06
N LEU A 444 -10.42 -19.74 -12.98
CA LEU A 444 -8.96 -19.57 -12.88
C LEU A 444 -8.23 -20.92 -12.99
N ARG A 445 -8.74 -21.95 -12.31
CA ARG A 445 -8.17 -23.30 -12.41
C ARG A 445 -8.32 -23.89 -13.81
N GLU A 446 -9.47 -23.67 -14.46
CA GLU A 446 -9.73 -24.15 -15.81
C GLU A 446 -8.83 -23.47 -16.86
N ARG A 447 -8.62 -22.16 -16.74
CA ARG A 447 -7.87 -21.37 -17.74
C ARG A 447 -6.35 -21.29 -17.47
N GLY A 448 -5.95 -21.22 -16.21
CA GLY A 448 -4.57 -21.01 -15.78
C GLY A 448 -3.95 -22.16 -14.98
N GLY A 449 -4.70 -23.22 -14.68
CA GLY A 449 -4.25 -24.34 -13.85
C GLY A 449 -4.09 -23.99 -12.37
N SER A 450 -3.69 -24.98 -11.56
CA SER A 450 -3.48 -24.79 -10.11
C SER A 450 -2.36 -23.80 -9.80
N ALA A 451 -1.28 -23.79 -10.61
CA ALA A 451 -0.15 -22.90 -10.40
C ALA A 451 -0.53 -21.41 -10.41
N THR A 452 -1.51 -21.02 -11.24
CA THR A 452 -2.00 -19.63 -11.26
C THR A 452 -2.72 -19.28 -9.96
N LEU A 453 -3.54 -20.19 -9.45
CA LEU A 453 -4.20 -20.00 -8.15
C LEU A 453 -3.18 -19.95 -7.01
N ASP A 454 -2.17 -20.82 -7.03
CA ASP A 454 -1.12 -20.85 -6.00
C ASP A 454 -0.36 -19.52 -5.97
N VAL A 455 -0.02 -18.95 -7.14
CA VAL A 455 0.63 -17.63 -7.24
C VAL A 455 -0.26 -16.53 -6.66
N LEU A 456 -1.56 -16.51 -6.98
CA LEU A 456 -2.52 -15.52 -6.47
C LEU A 456 -2.70 -15.67 -4.96
N ASP A 457 -2.92 -16.90 -4.48
CA ASP A 457 -3.10 -17.24 -3.07
C ASP A 457 -1.83 -16.94 -2.25
N ASP A 458 -0.64 -17.06 -2.84
CA ASP A 458 0.62 -16.74 -2.15
C ASP A 458 0.92 -15.24 -2.12
N CYS A 459 0.64 -14.53 -3.23
CA CYS A 459 1.11 -13.16 -3.40
C CYS A 459 0.06 -12.12 -2.98
N ILE A 460 -1.24 -12.35 -3.12
CA ILE A 460 -2.27 -11.36 -2.74
C ILE A 460 -2.53 -11.41 -1.24
N ALA A 461 -2.52 -10.25 -0.57
CA ALA A 461 -2.91 -10.16 0.84
C ALA A 461 -4.30 -10.77 1.03
N GLN A 462 -4.48 -11.54 2.11
CA GLN A 462 -5.80 -12.07 2.41
C GLN A 462 -6.77 -10.91 2.63
N THR A 463 -7.78 -10.84 1.75
CA THR A 463 -8.71 -9.72 1.64
C THR A 463 -10.13 -10.25 1.70
N TRP A 464 -10.98 -9.59 2.50
CA TRP A 464 -12.39 -9.92 2.61
C TRP A 464 -13.23 -8.67 2.42
N LEU A 465 -14.40 -8.86 1.82
CA LEU A 465 -15.46 -7.86 1.87
C LEU A 465 -15.89 -7.68 3.34
N LEU A 466 -15.90 -6.46 3.83
CA LEU A 466 -16.34 -6.19 5.20
C LEU A 466 -17.87 -6.11 5.25
N ASP A 467 -18.47 -7.14 5.85
CA ASP A 467 -19.88 -7.22 6.17
C ASP A 467 -20.09 -7.78 7.59
N GLU A 468 -21.34 -7.89 8.01
CA GLU A 468 -21.71 -8.37 9.35
C GLU A 468 -21.23 -9.80 9.64
N SER A 469 -21.02 -10.63 8.60
CA SER A 469 -20.65 -12.04 8.76
C SER A 469 -19.20 -12.23 9.20
N ILE A 470 -18.31 -11.28 8.90
CA ILE A 470 -16.90 -11.33 9.30
C ILE A 470 -16.53 -10.32 10.40
N ALA A 471 -17.47 -9.47 10.81
CA ALA A 471 -17.21 -8.35 11.71
C ALA A 471 -16.59 -8.79 13.04
N SER A 472 -17.13 -9.85 13.66
CA SER A 472 -16.59 -10.40 14.91
C SER A 472 -15.15 -10.86 14.75
N ASP A 473 -14.83 -11.55 13.66
CA ASP A 473 -13.48 -12.09 13.43
C ASP A 473 -12.45 -10.98 13.18
N VAL A 474 -12.89 -9.86 12.57
CA VAL A 474 -12.06 -8.67 12.36
C VAL A 474 -11.84 -7.91 13.67
N ILE A 475 -12.87 -7.83 14.52
CA ILE A 475 -12.78 -7.21 15.86
C ILE A 475 -11.88 -8.06 16.77
N ASP A 476 -12.07 -9.37 16.75
CA ASP A 476 -11.39 -10.31 17.65
C ASP A 476 -9.91 -10.49 17.30
N ASP A 477 -9.54 -10.38 16.02
CA ASP A 477 -8.14 -10.44 15.57
C ASP A 477 -7.49 -9.04 15.38
N ARG A 478 -7.94 -8.04 16.15
CA ARG A 478 -7.55 -6.61 16.02
C ARG A 478 -6.07 -6.38 15.68
N LEU A 479 -5.15 -7.03 16.40
CA LEU A 479 -3.70 -6.79 16.26
C LEU A 479 -3.15 -7.16 14.87
N HIS A 480 -3.84 -8.05 14.14
CA HIS A 480 -3.45 -8.49 12.81
C HIS A 480 -4.38 -8.00 11.71
N ARG A 481 -5.35 -7.13 12.02
CA ARG A 481 -6.37 -6.69 11.08
C ARG A 481 -6.20 -5.23 10.72
N LEU A 482 -6.59 -4.92 9.50
CA LEU A 482 -6.78 -3.56 9.02
C LEU A 482 -8.07 -3.48 8.20
N VAL A 483 -8.66 -2.29 8.14
CA VAL A 483 -9.82 -1.99 7.30
C VAL A 483 -9.55 -0.76 6.44
N LYS A 484 -10.08 -0.75 5.22
CA LYS A 484 -9.96 0.38 4.29
C LYS A 484 -11.17 0.48 3.37
N ALA A 485 -11.44 1.69 2.86
CA ALA A 485 -12.44 1.88 1.83
C ALA A 485 -12.01 1.16 0.54
N ALA A 486 -12.94 0.51 -0.14
CA ALA A 486 -12.62 -0.29 -1.31
C ALA A 486 -12.63 0.53 -2.60
N ALA A 487 -13.66 1.36 -2.79
CA ALA A 487 -13.87 2.29 -3.90
C ALA A 487 -15.11 3.17 -3.63
N TYR A 488 -15.40 4.12 -4.54
CA TYR A 488 -16.65 4.90 -4.59
C TYR A 488 -16.90 5.79 -3.38
N THR A 489 -15.85 6.45 -2.91
CA THR A 489 -15.92 7.24 -1.68
C THR A 489 -16.38 8.68 -1.89
N GLU A 490 -16.49 9.12 -3.15
CA GLU A 490 -16.77 10.51 -3.60
C GLU A 490 -15.70 11.54 -3.16
N GLN A 491 -15.03 11.33 -2.02
CA GLN A 491 -14.05 12.22 -1.41
C GLN A 491 -12.61 11.72 -1.57
N ASN A 492 -12.36 10.79 -2.49
CA ASN A 492 -11.02 10.23 -2.72
C ASN A 492 -10.38 9.63 -1.45
N GLU A 493 -11.17 9.00 -0.58
CA GLU A 493 -10.70 8.30 0.62
C GLU A 493 -10.20 6.88 0.33
N SER A 494 -10.67 6.28 -0.77
CA SER A 494 -10.15 5.01 -1.31
C SER A 494 -8.71 5.15 -1.81
N TRP A 495 -8.25 6.39 -2.00
CA TRP A 495 -6.95 6.74 -2.52
C TRP A 495 -5.91 6.97 -1.43
N GLY A 496 -4.73 6.38 -1.64
CA GLY A 496 -3.62 6.41 -0.68
C GLY A 496 -3.98 5.79 0.68
N ALA A 497 -3.21 6.14 1.72
CA ALA A 497 -3.40 5.58 3.06
C ALA A 497 -4.48 6.31 3.90
N ARG A 498 -5.41 7.04 3.25
CA ARG A 498 -6.38 7.95 3.88
C ARG A 498 -7.46 7.21 4.68
N SER A 499 -8.13 6.23 4.06
CA SER A 499 -9.15 5.41 4.74
C SER A 499 -8.58 4.27 5.59
N LEU A 500 -7.27 4.00 5.52
CA LEU A 500 -6.63 2.90 6.22
C LEU A 500 -6.68 3.07 7.74
N ALA A 501 -7.32 2.12 8.42
CA ALA A 501 -7.26 1.96 9.86
C ALA A 501 -6.64 0.60 10.20
N VAL A 502 -5.64 0.60 11.09
CA VAL A 502 -4.92 -0.60 11.52
C VAL A 502 -5.31 -0.91 12.97
N GLY A 503 -5.79 -2.11 13.25
CA GLY A 503 -6.33 -2.46 14.55
C GLY A 503 -5.29 -2.37 15.68
N SER A 504 -4.03 -2.69 15.39
CA SER A 504 -2.93 -2.54 16.35
C SER A 504 -2.65 -1.09 16.80
N GLN A 505 -3.25 -0.09 16.16
CA GLN A 505 -3.15 1.33 16.52
C GLN A 505 -4.36 1.84 17.33
N HIS A 506 -5.27 0.96 17.70
CA HIS A 506 -6.51 1.29 18.41
C HIS A 506 -6.64 0.40 19.66
N THR A 507 -7.27 0.91 20.72
CA THR A 507 -7.80 0.03 21.80
C THR A 507 -8.96 -0.81 21.27
N ASP A 508 -9.35 -1.88 21.99
CA ASP A 508 -10.43 -2.76 21.51
C ASP A 508 -11.74 -2.01 21.27
N GLY A 509 -12.16 -1.16 22.22
CA GLY A 509 -13.37 -0.36 22.04
C GLY A 509 -13.25 0.73 20.98
N GLN A 510 -12.05 1.24 20.70
CA GLN A 510 -11.83 2.13 19.55
C GLN A 510 -11.92 1.35 18.23
N TRP A 511 -11.36 0.15 18.17
CA TRP A 511 -11.37 -0.70 16.99
C TRP A 511 -12.76 -1.19 16.64
N GLU A 512 -13.54 -1.63 17.62
CA GLU A 512 -14.96 -2.01 17.45
C GLU A 512 -15.75 -0.85 16.82
N ARG A 513 -15.61 0.37 17.36
CA ARG A 513 -16.24 1.56 16.77
C ARG A 513 -15.76 1.85 15.34
N VAL A 514 -14.49 1.60 15.03
CA VAL A 514 -13.97 1.75 13.67
C VAL A 514 -14.63 0.74 12.73
N VAL A 515 -14.72 -0.54 13.12
CA VAL A 515 -15.36 -1.59 12.32
C VAL A 515 -16.85 -1.29 12.13
N ASP A 516 -17.57 -0.93 13.20
CA ASP A 516 -18.99 -0.55 13.14
C ASP A 516 -19.21 0.65 12.21
N ALA A 517 -18.37 1.68 12.32
CA ALA A 517 -18.43 2.83 11.44
C ALA A 517 -18.20 2.44 9.97
N ARG A 518 -17.30 1.49 9.68
CA ARG A 518 -17.08 0.98 8.32
C ARG A 518 -18.26 0.16 7.81
N LEU A 519 -18.90 -0.64 8.67
CA LEU A 519 -20.11 -1.39 8.35
C LEU A 519 -21.33 -0.51 8.09
N ALA A 520 -21.34 0.74 8.58
CA ALA A 520 -22.41 1.69 8.32
C ALA A 520 -22.26 2.48 7.01
N LEU A 521 -21.11 2.40 6.32
CA LEU A 521 -20.86 3.18 5.10
C LEU A 521 -21.67 2.68 3.91
N HIS A 522 -22.14 3.59 3.07
CA HIS A 522 -22.94 3.27 1.88
C HIS A 522 -22.12 2.81 0.67
N TYR A 523 -20.80 2.74 0.81
CA TYR A 523 -19.85 2.27 -0.19
C TYR A 523 -19.08 1.03 0.32
N PRO A 524 -18.47 0.20 -0.54
CA PRO A 524 -17.81 -1.02 -0.11
C PRO A 524 -16.54 -0.72 0.70
N THR A 525 -16.33 -1.52 1.73
CA THR A 525 -15.09 -1.55 2.52
C THR A 525 -14.55 -2.97 2.56
N VAL A 526 -13.24 -3.10 2.77
CA VAL A 526 -12.57 -4.40 2.89
C VAL A 526 -11.80 -4.49 4.19
N ALA A 527 -11.74 -5.69 4.75
CA ALA A 527 -10.79 -6.06 5.77
C ALA A 527 -9.61 -6.79 5.12
N GLN A 528 -8.41 -6.58 5.64
CA GLN A 528 -7.22 -7.35 5.28
C GLN A 528 -6.43 -7.74 6.51
N HIS A 529 -5.59 -8.75 6.36
CA HIS A 529 -4.56 -9.05 7.34
C HIS A 529 -3.37 -8.08 7.18
N VAL A 530 -2.80 -7.64 8.30
CA VAL A 530 -1.56 -6.84 8.33
C VAL A 530 -0.41 -7.71 7.79
N ILE A 531 0.61 -7.09 7.21
CA ILE A 531 1.80 -7.80 6.73
C ILE A 531 3.00 -7.39 7.59
N ALA A 532 3.76 -8.37 8.06
CA ALA A 532 5.03 -8.17 8.74
C ALA A 532 6.10 -7.74 7.72
N SER A 533 6.08 -6.45 7.38
CA SER A 533 7.02 -5.86 6.43
C SER A 533 8.45 -5.96 6.95
N ARG A 534 9.35 -6.50 6.11
CA ARG A 534 10.80 -6.46 6.30
C ARG A 534 11.27 -5.04 6.52
N LYS A 535 12.19 -4.86 7.47
CA LYS A 535 12.81 -3.56 7.76
C LYS A 535 14.16 -3.45 7.05
N PHE A 536 14.43 -2.25 6.53
CA PHE A 536 15.61 -1.94 5.73
C PHE A 536 16.43 -0.82 6.36
N THR A 537 17.75 -0.87 6.14
CA THR A 537 18.66 0.26 6.29
C THR A 537 18.93 0.79 4.89
N VAL A 538 18.58 2.05 4.61
CA VAL A 538 18.68 2.62 3.26
C VAL A 538 19.51 3.90 3.29
N PRO A 539 20.57 4.00 2.47
CA PRO A 539 21.33 5.22 2.32
C PRO A 539 20.59 6.22 1.43
N TYR A 540 20.59 7.48 1.82
CA TYR A 540 19.99 8.59 1.06
C TYR A 540 20.89 9.81 1.14
N VAL A 541 20.67 10.78 0.26
CA VAL A 541 21.38 12.07 0.32
C VAL A 541 20.45 13.12 0.88
N ASP A 542 20.92 13.84 1.91
CA ASP A 542 20.18 14.94 2.50
C ASP A 542 20.35 16.25 1.71
N GLU A 543 19.64 17.29 2.14
CA GLU A 543 19.69 18.63 1.55
C GLU A 543 21.08 19.30 1.60
N ALA A 544 21.95 18.85 2.51
CA ALA A 544 23.34 19.32 2.60
C ALA A 544 24.28 18.54 1.66
N ASN A 545 23.72 17.70 0.78
CA ASN A 545 24.45 16.75 -0.06
C ASN A 545 25.32 15.79 0.74
N VAL A 546 24.89 15.41 1.94
CA VAL A 546 25.59 14.45 2.80
C VAL A 546 24.88 13.10 2.78
N VAL A 547 25.66 12.02 2.70
CA VAL A 547 25.11 10.66 2.77
C VAL A 547 24.62 10.39 4.18
N ARG A 548 23.32 10.12 4.31
CA ARG A 548 22.62 9.73 5.52
C ARG A 548 22.04 8.34 5.38
N VAL A 549 21.55 7.80 6.50
CA VAL A 549 20.97 6.47 6.55
C VAL A 549 19.63 6.52 7.25
N MET A 550 18.61 5.95 6.61
CA MET A 550 17.32 5.66 7.23
C MET A 550 17.35 4.20 7.70
N ARG A 551 17.42 4.00 9.03
CA ARG A 551 17.34 2.67 9.66
C ARG A 551 15.90 2.27 9.90
N GLU A 552 15.65 0.97 9.93
CA GLU A 552 14.35 0.38 10.27
C GLU A 552 13.21 0.91 9.38
N ALA A 553 13.51 1.17 8.10
CA ALA A 553 12.55 1.63 7.13
C ALA A 553 11.70 0.46 6.62
N ARG A 554 10.38 0.64 6.57
CA ARG A 554 9.50 -0.25 5.80
C ARG A 554 9.49 0.22 4.35
N VAL A 555 9.27 -0.71 3.44
CA VAL A 555 9.26 -0.46 1.99
C VAL A 555 7.88 -0.64 1.40
N ARG A 556 7.50 0.25 0.51
CA ARG A 556 6.47 0.03 -0.50
C ARG A 556 7.17 -0.04 -1.84
N TRP A 557 7.19 -1.24 -2.42
CA TRP A 557 7.71 -1.48 -3.76
C TRP A 557 6.55 -1.46 -4.75
N THR A 558 6.65 -0.64 -5.79
CA THR A 558 5.58 -0.42 -6.76
C THR A 558 6.11 -0.61 -8.18
N PRO A 559 6.20 -1.85 -8.68
CA PRO A 559 6.54 -2.12 -10.07
C PRO A 559 5.39 -1.76 -11.00
N TYR A 560 5.69 -1.29 -12.20
CA TYR A 560 4.69 -1.06 -13.25
C TYR A 560 4.67 -2.28 -14.16
N LEU A 561 3.53 -2.97 -14.21
CA LEU A 561 3.35 -4.19 -15.00
C LEU A 561 2.43 -3.89 -16.18
N VAL A 562 2.85 -4.30 -17.38
CA VAL A 562 2.11 -4.15 -18.62
C VAL A 562 1.93 -5.49 -19.32
N ARG A 563 0.80 -5.68 -19.99
CA ARG A 563 0.48 -6.83 -20.82
C ARG A 563 0.90 -6.53 -22.26
N ILE A 564 1.94 -7.20 -22.74
CA ILE A 564 2.40 -7.10 -24.13
C ILE A 564 2.29 -8.50 -24.74
N ASN A 565 1.56 -8.64 -25.84
CA ASN A 565 1.33 -9.93 -26.52
C ASN A 565 0.80 -11.02 -25.57
N GLY A 566 -0.10 -10.63 -24.66
CA GLY A 566 -0.71 -11.53 -23.67
C GLY A 566 0.20 -11.96 -22.52
N ARG A 567 1.38 -11.35 -22.35
CA ARG A 567 2.33 -11.65 -21.28
C ARG A 567 2.69 -10.41 -20.47
N CYS A 568 2.91 -10.63 -19.18
CA CYS A 568 3.39 -9.63 -18.27
C CYS A 568 4.84 -9.23 -18.58
N ARG A 569 5.07 -7.92 -18.63
CA ARG A 569 6.36 -7.27 -18.72
C ARG A 569 6.42 -6.19 -17.65
N GLU A 570 7.54 -6.09 -16.96
CA GLU A 570 7.79 -4.96 -16.06
C GLU A 570 8.37 -3.78 -16.85
N LEU A 571 7.79 -2.59 -16.67
CA LEU A 571 8.31 -1.33 -17.22
C LEU A 571 9.44 -0.78 -16.35
N GLY A 572 9.28 -0.88 -15.02
CA GLY A 572 10.29 -0.55 -14.02
C GLY A 572 9.67 -0.49 -12.62
N SER A 573 10.50 -0.20 -11.62
CA SER A 573 10.13 -0.29 -10.20
C SER A 573 10.48 0.96 -9.42
N LEU A 574 9.50 1.52 -8.72
CA LEU A 574 9.70 2.56 -7.72
C LEU A 574 9.70 1.93 -6.31
N LEU A 575 10.60 2.38 -5.44
CA LEU A 575 10.63 2.00 -4.03
C LEU A 575 10.51 3.24 -3.17
N THR A 576 9.56 3.21 -2.24
CA THR A 576 9.40 4.21 -1.19
C THR A 576 9.75 3.59 0.16
N PHE A 577 10.71 4.18 0.87
CA PHE A 577 11.13 3.77 2.20
C PHE A 577 10.70 4.79 3.24
N ARG A 578 10.08 4.31 4.32
CA ARG A 578 9.64 5.16 5.42
C ARG A 578 9.82 4.49 6.78
N ARG A 579 10.34 5.23 7.75
CA ARG A 579 10.56 4.76 9.13
C ARG A 579 9.33 4.98 10.01
N GLY A 580 9.05 4.03 10.90
CA GLY A 580 8.12 4.23 12.03
C GLY A 580 6.64 4.38 11.64
N SER A 581 6.25 3.88 10.47
CA SER A 581 4.86 3.87 10.04
C SER A 581 4.54 2.61 9.24
N LEU A 582 3.37 2.02 9.49
CA LEU A 582 2.78 1.00 8.63
C LEU A 582 2.18 1.60 7.35
N LYS A 583 1.96 2.92 7.32
CA LYS A 583 1.52 3.68 6.15
C LYS A 583 2.75 4.16 5.40
N VAL A 584 3.19 3.38 4.42
CA VAL A 584 4.31 3.76 3.54
C VAL A 584 3.74 4.33 2.25
N HIS A 585 3.96 5.63 2.04
CA HIS A 585 3.56 6.37 0.83
C HIS A 585 4.59 7.44 0.52
N GLY A 586 4.54 8.00 -0.69
CA GLY A 586 5.39 9.12 -1.07
C GLY A 586 5.16 10.31 -0.14
N ALA A 587 6.25 10.84 0.42
CA ALA A 587 6.24 11.93 1.39
C ALA A 587 7.61 12.61 1.38
N THR A 588 7.66 13.87 1.79
CA THR A 588 8.91 14.64 1.87
C THR A 588 9.90 14.09 2.89
N ASP A 589 9.44 13.26 3.84
CA ASP A 589 10.28 12.56 4.82
C ASP A 589 10.70 11.15 4.37
N ALA A 590 10.09 10.62 3.31
CA ALA A 590 10.38 9.31 2.76
C ALA A 590 11.58 9.34 1.80
N VAL A 591 12.30 8.22 1.73
CA VAL A 591 13.35 8.01 0.72
C VAL A 591 12.73 7.32 -0.48
N GLU A 592 12.90 7.89 -1.67
CA GLU A 592 12.47 7.25 -2.92
C GLU A 592 13.65 6.99 -3.86
N THR A 593 13.64 5.82 -4.48
CA THR A 593 14.65 5.38 -5.45
C THR A 593 14.05 4.36 -6.40
N LEU A 594 14.75 4.06 -7.50
CA LEU A 594 14.34 3.00 -8.41
C LEU A 594 14.87 1.63 -7.95
N GLY A 595 14.14 0.58 -8.30
CA GLY A 595 14.55 -0.80 -8.10
C GLY A 595 15.30 -1.31 -9.32
N VAL A 596 16.44 -1.95 -9.10
CA VAL A 596 17.17 -2.69 -10.13
C VAL A 596 17.41 -4.11 -9.65
N TYR A 597 17.31 -5.08 -10.53
CA TYR A 597 17.60 -6.47 -10.18
C TYR A 597 19.09 -6.73 -10.30
N GLY A 598 19.65 -7.46 -9.32
CA GLY A 598 21.01 -7.98 -9.44
C GLY A 598 21.14 -8.89 -10.67
N LYS A 599 22.37 -9.01 -11.20
CA LYS A 599 22.65 -10.05 -12.22
C LYS A 599 22.47 -11.41 -11.57
N GLU A 600 21.73 -12.31 -12.22
CA GLU A 600 21.73 -13.72 -11.81
C GLU A 600 23.19 -14.20 -11.75
N SER A 601 23.63 -14.65 -10.58
CA SER A 601 24.87 -15.40 -10.49
C SER A 601 24.69 -16.63 -11.36
N SER A 602 25.45 -16.74 -12.45
CA SER A 602 25.55 -17.96 -13.25
C SER A 602 26.04 -19.08 -12.33
N ALA A 603 25.11 -19.84 -11.76
CA ALA A 603 25.37 -21.03 -10.96
C ALA A 603 25.37 -22.26 -11.87
#